data_AF-A0A2V8GC43-F1
#
_entry.id   AF-A0A2V8GC43-F1
#
_cell.length_a   1.000
_cell.length_b   1.000
_cell.length_c   1.000
_cell.angle_alpha   90.00
_cell.angle_beta   90.00
_cell.angle_gamma   90.00
#
_symmetry.space_group_name_H-M   'P 1'
#
loop_
_entity.id
_entity.type
_entity.pdbx_description
1 polymer ?
#
loop_
_entity_poly.entity_id
_entity_poly.type
_entity_poly.pdbx_seq_one_letter_code
_entity_poly.pdbx_strand_id
1 'polypeptide(L)'
;IAFQLALIVSGNLSWLNWLTIVLAIPTLHNRWLSWLPASLPPQRDAHFVHRAAIYVLAAVVGILSVAPMLNMLSSNQLMNSSFEPLHLVNTYGAFGSITRTRDEIVIEGTADPVITEGTVWREYEFKGKPGDLSRMPPQVAPYHLRLDWLMWFAAMSAPSEHPWFEALLEKLLDADPAVLSLLRVNPFPDRPPRYVRARLYRYSFTTPEERARTGQWWRRDAEGLYFPAVGR
;
A
#
# COMPACT_ATOMS: atom_id res chain seq x y z
N ILE A 1 -2.29 3.31 22.15
CA ILE A 1 -1.75 1.93 22.07
C ILE A 1 -2.70 1.03 21.27
N ALA A 2 -3.94 0.78 21.71
CA ALA A 2 -4.88 -0.09 21.01
C ALA A 2 -5.09 0.27 19.52
N PHE A 3 -5.26 1.56 19.21
CA PHE A 3 -5.37 2.04 17.83
C PHE A 3 -4.14 1.69 16.98
N GLN A 4 -2.93 1.91 17.51
CA GLN A 4 -1.68 1.54 16.81
C GLN A 4 -1.55 0.03 16.61
N LEU A 5 -1.93 -0.78 17.60
CA LEU A 5 -1.94 -2.23 17.45
C LEU A 5 -2.94 -2.67 16.37
N ALA A 6 -4.12 -2.07 16.30
CA ALA A 6 -5.10 -2.34 15.24
C ALA A 6 -4.56 -1.99 13.85
N LEU A 7 -3.85 -0.87 13.70
CA LEU A 7 -3.19 -0.50 12.45
C LEU A 7 -2.10 -1.50 12.05
N ILE A 8 -1.29 -1.95 13.01
CA ILE A 8 -0.23 -2.94 12.75
C ILE A 8 -0.82 -4.29 12.35
N VAL A 9 -1.83 -4.77 13.10
CA VAL A 9 -2.49 -6.06 12.83
C VAL A 9 -3.20 -6.03 11.48
N SER A 10 -3.89 -4.94 11.15
CA SER A 10 -4.52 -4.77 9.83
C SER A 10 -3.52 -4.54 8.68
N GLY A 11 -2.23 -4.34 8.98
CA GLY A 11 -1.19 -4.05 7.99
C GLY A 11 -1.23 -2.63 7.40
N ASN A 12 -2.18 -1.79 7.84
CA ASN A 12 -2.32 -0.42 7.37
C ASN A 12 -1.09 0.41 7.76
N LEU A 13 -0.64 1.34 6.90
CA LEU A 13 0.54 2.21 7.08
C LEU A 13 1.92 1.52 7.24
N SER A 14 1.98 0.19 7.38
CA SER A 14 3.21 -0.63 7.40
C SER A 14 4.33 -0.02 8.27
N TRP A 15 5.50 0.29 7.70
CA TRP A 15 6.66 0.86 8.40
C TRP A 15 6.37 2.16 9.15
N LEU A 16 5.41 2.98 8.70
CA LEU A 16 5.08 4.26 9.34
C LEU A 16 4.53 4.08 10.76
N ASN A 17 3.86 2.96 11.05
CA ASN A 17 3.41 2.65 12.42
C ASN A 17 4.60 2.52 13.37
N TRP A 18 5.66 1.86 12.93
CA TRP A 18 6.85 1.62 13.75
C TRP A 18 7.63 2.91 13.99
N LEU A 19 7.78 3.76 12.96
CA LEU A 19 8.33 5.11 13.15
C LEU A 19 7.50 5.92 14.15
N THR A 20 6.18 5.86 14.06
CA THR A 20 5.28 6.55 15.00
C THR A 20 5.50 6.05 16.43
N ILE A 21 5.62 4.73 16.63
CA ILE A 21 5.90 4.16 17.95
C ILE A 21 7.25 4.65 18.48
N VAL A 22 8.31 4.60 17.68
CA VAL A 22 9.65 5.05 18.09
C VAL A 22 9.62 6.52 18.51
N LEU A 23 8.96 7.38 17.74
CA LEU A 23 8.81 8.80 18.06
C LEU A 23 7.92 9.06 19.29
N ALA A 24 6.99 8.15 19.58
CA ALA A 24 6.14 8.23 20.77
C ALA A 24 6.82 7.75 22.05
N ILE A 25 7.84 6.89 21.98
CA ILE A 25 8.54 6.36 23.18
C ILE A 25 9.04 7.48 24.11
N PRO A 26 9.73 8.55 23.63
CA PRO A 26 10.18 9.66 24.48
C PRO A 26 9.06 10.41 25.21
N THR A 27 7.81 10.30 24.73
CA THR A 27 6.64 10.94 25.35
C THR A 27 6.02 10.11 26.47
N LEU A 28 6.43 8.85 26.61
CA LEU A 28 5.94 7.96 27.65
C LEU A 28 6.59 8.31 29.00
N HIS A 29 5.79 8.27 30.05
CA HIS A 29 6.30 8.45 31.41
C HIS A 29 7.23 7.29 31.80
N ASN A 30 8.34 7.59 32.49
CA ASN A 30 9.37 6.60 32.87
C ASN A 30 8.84 5.33 33.56
N ARG A 31 7.71 5.42 34.30
CA ARG A 31 7.07 4.26 34.94
C ARG A 31 6.74 3.13 33.97
N TRP A 32 6.38 3.46 32.73
CA TRP A 32 6.04 2.49 31.68
C TRP A 32 7.27 1.81 31.07
N LEU A 33 8.46 2.37 31.31
CA LEU A 33 9.76 1.90 30.81
C LEU A 33 10.65 1.34 31.94
N SER A 34 10.12 1.25 33.16
CA SER A 34 10.84 0.82 34.37
C SER A 34 11.33 -0.63 34.32
N TRP A 35 10.79 -1.44 33.41
CA TRP A 35 11.22 -2.82 33.15
C TRP A 35 12.48 -2.91 32.29
N LEU A 36 12.92 -1.83 31.65
CA LEU A 36 14.14 -1.81 30.86
C LEU A 36 15.37 -1.81 31.77
N PRO A 37 16.45 -2.54 31.43
CA PRO A 37 17.71 -2.54 32.17
C PRO A 37 18.53 -1.28 31.86
N ALA A 38 17.92 -0.09 32.01
CA ALA A 38 18.54 1.19 31.72
C ALA A 38 18.16 2.21 32.82
N SER A 39 19.16 2.97 33.29
CA SER A 39 18.94 4.09 34.19
C SER A 39 18.32 5.26 33.41
N LEU A 40 17.00 5.41 33.51
CA LEU A 40 16.29 6.52 32.87
C LEU A 40 16.55 7.83 33.66
N PRO A 41 16.78 8.96 32.97
CA PRO A 41 16.96 10.24 33.64
C PRO A 41 15.71 10.59 34.48
N PRO A 42 15.88 11.23 35.65
CA PRO A 42 14.75 11.57 36.50
C PRO A 42 13.79 12.51 35.77
N GLN A 43 12.51 12.09 35.71
CA GLN A 43 11.46 12.90 35.11
C GLN A 43 11.15 14.06 36.05
N ARG A 44 11.30 15.29 35.56
CA ARG A 44 10.96 16.49 36.34
C ARG A 44 9.49 16.80 36.17
N ASP A 45 8.84 17.19 37.26
CA ASP A 45 7.47 17.69 37.18
C ASP A 45 7.43 18.99 36.39
N ALA A 46 6.46 19.08 35.49
CA ALA A 46 6.19 20.31 34.77
C ALA A 46 5.76 21.42 35.74
N HIS A 47 6.31 22.62 35.56
CA HIS A 47 5.81 23.82 36.25
C HIS A 47 4.31 24.00 35.99
N PHE A 48 3.60 24.58 36.97
CA PHE A 48 2.16 24.81 36.90
C PHE A 48 1.73 25.49 35.59
N VAL A 49 2.45 26.51 35.13
CA VAL A 49 2.16 27.24 33.89
C VAL A 49 2.23 26.34 32.66
N HIS A 50 3.28 25.51 32.57
CA HIS A 50 3.44 24.57 31.46
C HIS A 50 2.32 23.53 31.45
N ARG A 51 1.98 23.00 32.63
CA ARG A 51 0.88 22.03 32.78
C ARG A 51 -0.48 22.66 32.42
N ALA A 52 -0.74 23.88 32.87
CA ALA A 52 -1.95 24.62 32.51
C ALA A 52 -2.02 24.85 30.99
N ALA A 53 -0.92 25.27 30.36
CA ALA A 53 -0.85 25.47 28.91
C ALA A 53 -1.15 24.17 28.13
N ILE A 54 -0.61 23.02 28.56
CA ILE A 54 -0.92 21.72 27.95
C ILE A 54 -2.40 21.39 28.09
N TYR A 55 -3.01 21.60 29.25
CA TYR A 55 -4.45 21.32 29.43
C TYR A 55 -5.33 22.23 28.58
N VAL A 56 -4.98 23.51 28.46
CA VAL A 56 -5.69 24.45 27.57
C VAL A 56 -5.55 24.00 26.12
N LEU A 57 -4.34 23.65 25.67
CA LEU A 57 -4.11 23.14 24.32
C LEU A 57 -4.91 21.86 24.06
N ALA A 58 -4.91 20.92 25.00
CA ALA A 58 -5.67 19.68 24.90
C ALA A 58 -7.18 19.94 24.83
N ALA A 59 -7.70 20.90 25.61
CA ALA A 59 -9.09 21.30 25.55
C ALA A 59 -9.45 21.93 24.19
N VAL A 60 -8.61 22.84 23.67
CA VAL A 60 -8.79 23.45 22.34
C VAL A 60 -8.80 22.37 21.26
N VAL A 61 -7.81 21.48 21.24
CA VAL A 61 -7.76 20.37 20.28
C VAL A 61 -8.98 19.46 20.42
N GLY A 62 -9.41 19.14 21.64
CA GLY A 62 -10.60 18.33 21.90
C GLY A 62 -11.88 18.95 21.36
N ILE A 63 -12.06 20.27 21.56
CA ILE A 63 -13.19 21.02 21.04
C ILE A 63 -13.15 21.07 19.51
N LEU A 64 -12.01 21.43 18.91
CA LEU A 64 -11.85 21.51 17.46
C LEU A 64 -11.97 20.13 16.78
N SER A 65 -11.72 19.03 17.49
CA SER A 65 -11.88 17.67 16.97
C SER A 65 -13.33 17.24 16.78
N VAL A 66 -14.32 17.91 17.38
CA VAL A 66 -15.74 17.50 17.30
C VAL A 66 -16.23 17.45 15.86
N ALA A 67 -16.02 18.51 15.08
CA ALA A 67 -16.50 18.57 13.69
C ALA A 67 -15.78 17.55 12.75
N PRO A 68 -14.44 17.45 12.75
CA PRO A 68 -13.72 16.40 12.03
C PRO A 68 -14.17 14.99 12.42
N MET A 69 -14.37 14.71 13.71
CA MET A 69 -14.80 13.39 14.19
C MET A 69 -16.22 13.04 13.73
N LEU A 70 -17.15 13.98 13.79
CA LEU A 70 -18.51 13.78 13.24
C LEU A 70 -18.45 13.51 11.74
N ASN A 71 -17.59 14.22 11.00
CA ASN A 71 -17.35 13.94 9.59
C ASN A 71 -16.76 12.53 9.36
N MET A 72 -15.80 12.09 10.18
CA MET A 72 -15.19 10.73 10.09
C MET A 72 -16.16 9.61 10.45
N LEU A 73 -17.20 9.88 11.22
CA LEU A 73 -18.24 8.91 11.54
C LEU A 73 -19.40 8.94 10.54
N SER A 74 -19.44 9.93 9.64
CA SER A 74 -20.46 10.03 8.61
C SER A 74 -20.25 9.01 7.48
N SER A 75 -21.30 8.71 6.72
CA SER A 75 -21.21 7.89 5.50
C SER A 75 -20.56 8.61 4.33
N ASN A 76 -20.58 9.96 4.34
CA ASN A 76 -20.08 10.83 3.27
C ASN A 76 -18.85 11.60 3.75
N GLN A 77 -17.86 10.86 4.23
CA GLN A 77 -16.65 11.42 4.82
C GLN A 77 -15.91 12.35 3.86
N LEU A 78 -15.67 13.58 4.28
CA LEU A 78 -14.84 14.54 3.56
C LEU A 78 -13.37 14.42 4.03
N MET A 79 -12.47 14.11 3.10
CA MET A 79 -11.01 14.11 3.33
C MET A 79 -10.39 15.45 2.97
N ASN A 80 -9.22 15.74 3.54
CA ASN A 80 -8.41 16.93 3.23
C ASN A 80 -9.25 18.21 3.29
N SER A 81 -10.14 18.28 4.27
CA SER A 81 -11.17 19.30 4.40
C SER A 81 -10.96 20.09 5.67
N SER A 82 -11.17 21.41 5.57
CA SER A 82 -10.99 22.32 6.70
C SER A 82 -12.32 22.62 7.39
N PHE A 83 -12.33 22.59 8.72
CA PHE A 83 -13.56 22.78 9.53
C PHE A 83 -13.56 24.11 10.29
N GLU A 84 -12.45 24.84 10.26
CA GLU A 84 -12.31 26.16 10.87
C GLU A 84 -11.22 26.99 10.15
N PRO A 85 -11.22 28.34 10.28
CA PRO A 85 -10.40 29.23 9.45
C PRO A 85 -8.89 29.18 9.65
N LEU A 86 -8.41 28.66 10.79
CA LEU A 86 -6.98 28.60 11.15
C LEU A 86 -6.31 27.27 10.76
N HIS A 87 -7.10 26.31 10.29
CA HIS A 87 -6.69 25.00 9.82
C HIS A 87 -5.88 24.16 10.85
N LEU A 88 -6.17 24.31 12.13
CA LEU A 88 -5.52 23.68 13.28
C LEU A 88 -5.88 22.19 13.44
N VAL A 89 -7.16 21.82 13.29
CA VAL A 89 -7.62 20.43 13.48
C VAL A 89 -8.63 20.07 12.40
N ASN A 90 -8.22 19.17 11.50
CA ASN A 90 -8.95 18.86 10.28
C ASN A 90 -8.82 17.37 9.92
N THR A 91 -9.50 16.96 8.85
CA THR A 91 -9.34 15.63 8.28
C THR A 91 -8.27 15.64 7.20
N TYR A 92 -7.31 14.72 7.31
CA TYR A 92 -6.26 14.51 6.32
C TYR A 92 -6.20 13.04 5.98
N GLY A 93 -6.17 12.72 4.69
CA GLY A 93 -6.12 11.35 4.24
C GLY A 93 -5.69 11.26 2.79
N ALA A 94 -4.78 10.34 2.50
CA ALA A 94 -4.42 10.00 1.13
C ALA A 94 -5.58 9.28 0.43
N PHE A 95 -6.36 8.49 1.17
CA PHE A 95 -7.48 7.69 0.66
C PHE A 95 -8.66 7.78 1.63
N GLY A 96 -9.76 8.40 1.18
CA GLY A 96 -10.96 8.61 2.01
C GLY A 96 -11.90 7.41 2.09
N SER A 97 -11.67 6.39 1.29
CA SER A 97 -12.44 5.16 1.30
C SER A 97 -11.56 3.99 0.83
N ILE A 98 -11.94 2.79 1.27
CA ILE A 98 -11.32 1.55 0.80
C ILE A 98 -12.11 1.07 -0.41
N THR A 99 -11.46 0.99 -1.58
CA THR A 99 -12.11 0.49 -2.79
C THR A 99 -12.35 -1.02 -2.70
N ARG A 100 -13.46 -1.48 -3.29
CA ARG A 100 -13.80 -2.92 -3.37
C ARG A 100 -13.27 -3.58 -4.64
N THR A 101 -12.92 -2.77 -5.63
CA THR A 101 -12.28 -3.17 -6.88
C THR A 101 -10.90 -2.53 -6.96
N ARG A 102 -10.04 -3.13 -7.77
CA ARG A 102 -8.67 -2.68 -7.93
C ARG A 102 -8.19 -2.99 -9.35
N ASP A 103 -7.90 -1.95 -10.10
CA ASP A 103 -7.29 -2.12 -11.41
C ASP A 103 -5.80 -2.47 -11.22
N GLU A 104 -5.34 -3.46 -11.97
CA GLU A 104 -4.03 -4.08 -11.82
C GLU A 104 -3.39 -4.31 -13.17
N ILE A 105 -2.13 -3.88 -13.28
CA ILE A 105 -1.31 -4.18 -14.44
C ILE A 105 -0.69 -5.57 -14.26
N VAL A 106 -0.90 -6.43 -15.25
CA VAL A 106 -0.27 -7.74 -15.36
C VAL A 106 0.76 -7.67 -16.47
N ILE A 107 2.03 -7.86 -16.12
CA ILE A 107 3.12 -7.92 -17.09
C ILE A 107 3.27 -9.36 -17.55
N GLU A 108 3.27 -9.56 -18.86
CA GLU A 108 3.39 -10.87 -19.48
C GLU A 108 4.58 -10.89 -20.44
N GLY A 109 5.30 -12.01 -20.49
CA GLY A 109 6.34 -12.23 -21.47
C GLY A 109 6.02 -13.42 -22.38
N THR A 110 6.68 -13.49 -23.52
CA THR A 110 6.70 -14.68 -24.39
C THR A 110 8.10 -14.89 -24.97
N ALA A 111 8.47 -16.16 -25.16
CA ALA A 111 9.68 -16.54 -25.87
C ALA A 111 9.43 -16.81 -27.36
N ASP A 112 8.17 -16.72 -27.81
CA ASP A 112 7.80 -17.00 -29.19
C ASP A 112 8.52 -16.05 -30.16
N PRO A 113 8.96 -16.56 -31.33
CA PRO A 113 9.75 -15.76 -32.24
C PRO A 113 8.95 -14.70 -32.99
N VAL A 114 7.64 -14.90 -33.13
CA VAL A 114 6.71 -14.00 -33.83
C VAL A 114 5.42 -13.97 -33.03
N ILE A 115 4.87 -12.77 -32.84
CA ILE A 115 3.58 -12.60 -32.18
C ILE A 115 2.46 -12.97 -33.16
N THR A 116 1.63 -13.92 -32.77
CA THR A 116 0.44 -14.35 -33.49
C THR A 116 -0.74 -14.43 -32.52
N GLU A 117 -1.94 -14.69 -33.01
CA GLU A 117 -3.12 -14.89 -32.16
C GLU A 117 -2.97 -16.07 -31.19
N GLY A 118 -2.18 -17.09 -31.56
CA GLY A 118 -1.90 -18.28 -30.75
C GLY A 118 -0.71 -18.14 -29.79
N THR A 119 -0.05 -16.98 -29.73
CA THR A 119 1.12 -16.77 -28.89
C THR A 119 0.78 -16.98 -27.41
N VAL A 120 1.59 -17.82 -26.75
CA VAL A 120 1.42 -18.08 -25.32
C VAL A 120 2.17 -17.02 -24.53
N TRP A 121 1.43 -16.31 -23.68
CA TRP A 121 1.94 -15.30 -22.78
C TRP A 121 1.98 -15.84 -21.35
N ARG A 122 3.08 -15.59 -20.64
CA ARG A 122 3.29 -16.03 -19.25
C ARG A 122 3.45 -14.82 -18.34
N GLU A 123 2.70 -14.81 -17.25
CA GLU A 123 2.63 -13.68 -16.32
C GLU A 123 3.84 -13.66 -15.38
N TYR A 124 4.42 -12.48 -15.18
CA TYR A 124 5.28 -12.21 -14.03
C TYR A 124 4.42 -12.00 -12.80
N GLU A 125 4.78 -12.63 -11.68
CA GLU A 125 4.06 -12.44 -10.43
C GLU A 125 4.80 -11.53 -9.47
N PHE A 126 4.05 -10.69 -8.78
CA PHE A 126 4.55 -9.72 -7.82
C PHE A 126 4.35 -10.21 -6.37
N LYS A 127 5.07 -9.60 -5.43
CA LYS A 127 5.18 -10.14 -4.06
C LYS A 127 3.95 -9.85 -3.20
N GLY A 128 3.25 -8.75 -3.40
CA GLY A 128 2.17 -8.27 -2.55
C GLY A 128 0.88 -7.94 -3.29
N LYS A 129 0.97 -7.40 -4.52
CA LYS A 129 -0.23 -7.07 -5.30
C LYS A 129 -0.95 -8.34 -5.80
N PRO A 130 -2.25 -8.25 -6.13
CA PRO A 130 -2.98 -9.34 -6.78
C PRO A 130 -2.32 -9.80 -8.09
N GLY A 131 -2.44 -11.10 -8.36
CA GLY A 131 -1.90 -11.79 -9.53
C GLY A 131 -2.67 -13.09 -9.73
N ASP A 132 -2.09 -14.20 -9.28
CA ASP A 132 -2.76 -15.51 -9.19
C ASP A 132 -4.09 -15.42 -8.41
N LEU A 133 -5.17 -15.88 -9.03
CA LEU A 133 -6.53 -15.83 -8.49
C LEU A 133 -6.72 -16.69 -7.25
N SER A 134 -5.93 -17.76 -7.11
CA SER A 134 -5.96 -18.68 -5.96
C SER A 134 -5.14 -18.17 -4.77
N ARG A 135 -4.42 -17.07 -4.93
CA ARG A 135 -3.50 -16.57 -3.92
C ARG A 135 -4.19 -15.62 -2.95
N MET A 136 -4.16 -15.97 -1.67
CA MET A 136 -4.57 -15.07 -0.59
C MET A 136 -3.66 -13.82 -0.54
N PRO A 137 -4.22 -12.60 -0.36
CA PRO A 137 -3.40 -11.42 -0.10
C PRO A 137 -2.46 -11.66 1.09
N PRO A 138 -1.15 -11.39 0.95
CA PRO A 138 -0.19 -11.59 2.03
C PRO A 138 -0.22 -10.44 3.05
N GLN A 139 0.12 -10.75 4.30
CA GLN A 139 0.49 -9.73 5.29
C GLN A 139 1.95 -9.33 5.05
N VAL A 140 2.17 -8.10 4.57
CA VAL A 140 3.53 -7.61 4.21
C VAL A 140 4.11 -6.61 5.23
N ALA A 141 3.26 -6.01 6.07
CA ALA A 141 3.72 -5.14 7.14
C ALA A 141 4.68 -5.90 8.07
N PRO A 142 5.81 -5.29 8.51
CA PRO A 142 6.15 -3.87 8.43
C PRO A 142 6.79 -3.42 7.11
N TYR A 143 7.08 -4.34 6.20
CA TYR A 143 7.78 -4.03 4.96
C TYR A 143 6.90 -3.23 3.99
N HIS A 144 7.54 -2.49 3.10
CA HIS A 144 6.86 -1.73 2.04
C HIS A 144 7.40 -2.20 0.68
N LEU A 145 6.62 -3.01 -0.02
CA LEU A 145 6.98 -3.51 -1.35
C LEU A 145 6.86 -2.37 -2.38
N ARG A 146 7.98 -1.65 -2.58
CA ARG A 146 7.98 -0.40 -3.35
C ARG A 146 7.50 -0.58 -4.79
N LEU A 147 7.95 -1.62 -5.49
CA LEU A 147 7.55 -1.89 -6.87
C LEU A 147 6.04 -2.20 -6.94
N ASP A 148 5.54 -3.13 -6.13
CA ASP A 148 4.12 -3.46 -6.03
C ASP A 148 3.24 -2.23 -5.74
N TRP A 149 3.72 -1.35 -4.86
CA TRP A 149 3.03 -0.10 -4.52
C TRP A 149 3.03 0.87 -5.71
N LEU A 150 4.13 1.01 -6.44
CA LEU A 150 4.18 1.85 -7.65
C LEU A 150 3.27 1.31 -8.76
N MET A 151 3.21 -0.01 -8.95
CA MET A 151 2.31 -0.66 -9.91
C MET A 151 0.84 -0.32 -9.64
N TRP A 152 0.46 -0.19 -8.36
CA TRP A 152 -0.90 0.22 -7.99
C TRP A 152 -1.27 1.60 -8.52
N PHE A 153 -0.39 2.59 -8.39
CA PHE A 153 -0.62 3.94 -8.92
C PHE A 153 -0.59 3.95 -10.44
N ALA A 154 0.35 3.21 -11.05
CA ALA A 154 0.45 3.10 -12.50
C ALA A 154 -0.87 2.60 -13.12
N ALA A 155 -1.54 1.64 -12.48
CA ALA A 155 -2.82 1.12 -12.96
C ALA A 155 -3.96 2.17 -13.02
N MET A 156 -3.80 3.32 -12.35
CA MET A 156 -4.82 4.40 -12.31
C MET A 156 -4.60 5.49 -13.36
N SER A 157 -3.54 5.42 -14.17
CA SER A 157 -3.11 6.50 -15.06
C SER A 157 -2.46 5.94 -16.32
N ALA A 158 -2.21 6.80 -17.31
CA ALA A 158 -1.62 6.36 -18.57
C ALA A 158 -0.15 5.93 -18.39
N PRO A 159 0.37 4.97 -19.18
CA PRO A 159 1.78 4.56 -19.10
C PRO A 159 2.77 5.72 -19.24
N SER A 160 2.44 6.75 -20.04
CA SER A 160 3.28 7.92 -20.26
C SER A 160 3.51 8.78 -19.01
N GLU A 161 2.66 8.65 -17.98
CA GLU A 161 2.84 9.31 -16.69
C GLU A 161 3.84 8.57 -15.78
N HIS A 162 4.28 7.37 -16.19
CA HIS A 162 5.19 6.50 -15.44
C HIS A 162 6.39 6.07 -16.28
N PRO A 163 7.37 6.97 -16.57
CA PRO A 163 8.55 6.62 -17.38
C PRO A 163 9.37 5.44 -16.84
N TRP A 164 9.30 5.21 -15.53
CA TRP A 164 9.95 4.06 -14.88
C TRP A 164 9.36 2.71 -15.32
N PHE A 165 8.12 2.69 -15.81
CA PHE A 165 7.44 1.47 -16.25
C PHE A 165 8.03 0.93 -17.56
N GLU A 166 8.38 1.81 -18.49
CA GLU A 166 9.07 1.41 -19.73
C GLU A 166 10.45 0.83 -19.42
N ALA A 167 11.22 1.51 -18.55
CA ALA A 167 12.50 1.00 -18.07
C ALA A 167 12.36 -0.35 -17.35
N LEU A 168 11.26 -0.57 -16.62
CA LEU A 168 10.97 -1.89 -16.03
C LEU A 168 10.79 -2.96 -17.12
N LEU A 169 10.03 -2.68 -18.18
CA LEU A 169 9.82 -3.63 -19.28
C LEU A 169 11.13 -3.96 -20.02
N GLU A 170 11.96 -2.96 -20.31
CA GLU A 170 13.30 -3.15 -20.88
C GLU A 170 14.16 -4.06 -20.01
N LYS A 171 14.17 -3.81 -18.70
CA LYS A 171 14.93 -4.64 -17.74
C LYS A 171 14.41 -6.07 -17.64
N LEU A 172 13.12 -6.31 -17.88
CA LEU A 172 12.57 -7.66 -17.98
C LEU A 172 12.98 -8.36 -19.28
N LEU A 173 13.04 -7.64 -20.41
CA LEU A 173 13.58 -8.16 -21.68
C LEU A 173 15.07 -8.51 -21.57
N ASP A 174 15.81 -7.82 -20.71
CA ASP A 174 17.22 -8.10 -20.43
C ASP A 174 17.45 -9.15 -19.33
N ALA A 175 16.38 -9.63 -18.67
CA ALA A 175 16.44 -10.48 -17.48
C ALA A 175 17.37 -9.92 -16.38
N ASP A 176 17.27 -8.61 -16.11
CA ASP A 176 18.09 -7.94 -15.10
C ASP A 176 17.89 -8.56 -13.70
N PRO A 177 18.94 -9.09 -13.04
CA PRO A 177 18.81 -9.79 -11.77
C PRO A 177 18.24 -8.93 -10.64
N ALA A 178 18.53 -7.63 -10.63
CA ALA A 178 18.04 -6.73 -9.59
C ALA A 178 16.53 -6.54 -9.73
N VAL A 179 16.03 -6.34 -10.95
CA VAL A 179 14.59 -6.25 -11.23
C VAL A 179 13.88 -7.57 -10.96
N LEU A 180 14.43 -8.68 -11.44
CA LEU A 180 13.85 -10.00 -11.20
C LEU A 180 13.77 -10.34 -9.70
N SER A 181 14.72 -9.87 -8.88
CA SER A 181 14.68 -10.05 -7.43
C SER A 181 13.52 -9.33 -6.74
N LEU A 182 12.92 -8.32 -7.38
CA LEU A 182 11.74 -7.61 -6.87
C LEU A 182 10.45 -8.38 -7.10
N LEU A 183 10.44 -9.31 -8.06
CA LEU A 183 9.31 -10.14 -8.41
C LEU A 183 9.24 -11.40 -7.53
N ARG A 184 8.06 -12.01 -7.48
CA ARG A 184 7.82 -13.30 -6.81
C ARG A 184 8.13 -14.47 -7.74
N VAL A 185 7.62 -14.42 -8.97
CA VAL A 185 7.78 -15.48 -9.96
C VAL A 185 8.31 -14.88 -11.25
N ASN A 186 9.42 -15.43 -11.73
CA ASN A 186 9.93 -15.24 -13.08
C ASN A 186 9.55 -16.47 -13.94
N PRO A 187 8.67 -16.34 -14.94
CA PRO A 187 8.31 -17.45 -15.82
C PRO A 187 9.39 -17.81 -16.86
N PHE A 188 10.51 -17.07 -16.88
CA PHE A 188 11.62 -17.18 -17.81
C PHE A 188 12.97 -17.37 -17.07
N PRO A 189 13.17 -18.50 -16.35
CA PRO A 189 14.39 -18.71 -15.55
C PRO A 189 15.64 -18.96 -16.40
N ASP A 190 15.50 -19.60 -17.56
CA ASP A 190 16.65 -20.04 -18.37
C ASP A 190 17.10 -19.00 -19.41
N ARG A 191 16.14 -18.28 -20.00
CA ARG A 191 16.38 -17.28 -21.05
C ARG A 191 15.35 -16.17 -20.95
N PRO A 192 15.74 -14.89 -21.16
CA PRO A 192 14.79 -13.78 -21.16
C PRO A 192 13.67 -13.97 -22.19
N PRO A 193 12.50 -13.37 -21.99
CA PRO A 193 11.46 -13.31 -23.01
C PRO A 193 11.95 -12.51 -24.22
N ARG A 194 11.39 -12.83 -25.39
CA ARG A 194 11.64 -12.07 -26.63
C ARG A 194 10.75 -10.83 -26.72
N TYR A 195 9.53 -10.94 -26.20
CA TYR A 195 8.57 -9.86 -26.12
C TYR A 195 7.96 -9.79 -24.72
N VAL A 196 7.69 -8.58 -24.25
CA VAL A 196 6.90 -8.30 -23.05
C VAL A 196 5.75 -7.39 -23.41
N ARG A 197 4.62 -7.54 -22.74
CA ARG A 197 3.46 -6.65 -22.83
C ARG A 197 2.86 -6.45 -21.45
N ALA A 198 1.98 -5.46 -21.33
CA ALA A 198 1.23 -5.25 -20.10
C ALA A 198 -0.27 -5.16 -20.37
N ARG A 199 -1.05 -5.90 -19.59
CA ARG A 199 -2.52 -5.90 -19.66
C ARG A 199 -3.10 -5.26 -18.41
N LEU A 200 -4.24 -4.60 -18.57
CA LEU A 200 -5.01 -4.07 -17.46
C LEU A 200 -6.16 -5.01 -17.14
N TYR A 201 -6.28 -5.35 -15.86
CA TYR A 201 -7.35 -6.17 -15.33
C TYR A 201 -8.00 -5.50 -14.14
N ARG A 202 -9.30 -5.64 -14.01
CA ARG A 202 -10.03 -5.26 -12.80
C ARG A 202 -10.16 -6.45 -11.86
N TYR A 203 -9.52 -6.37 -10.71
CA TYR A 203 -9.61 -7.38 -9.66
C TYR A 203 -10.69 -7.02 -8.65
N SER A 204 -11.37 -8.05 -8.15
CA SER A 204 -12.24 -7.96 -6.97
C SER A 204 -12.20 -9.26 -6.18
N PHE A 205 -12.53 -9.19 -4.89
CA PHE A 205 -12.66 -10.39 -4.06
C PHE A 205 -13.84 -11.25 -4.51
N THR A 206 -13.65 -12.55 -4.48
CA THR A 206 -14.73 -13.53 -4.60
C THR A 206 -15.62 -13.52 -3.37
N THR A 207 -16.89 -13.89 -3.51
CA THR A 207 -17.76 -14.13 -2.34
C THR A 207 -17.35 -15.40 -1.58
N PRO A 208 -17.80 -15.60 -0.33
CA PRO A 208 -17.56 -16.85 0.40
C PRO A 208 -18.03 -18.09 -0.36
N GLU A 209 -19.16 -18.03 -1.06
CA GLU A 209 -19.72 -19.13 -1.85
C GLU A 209 -18.87 -19.43 -3.09
N GLU A 210 -18.44 -18.40 -3.82
CA GLU A 210 -17.55 -18.53 -4.97
C GLU A 210 -16.22 -19.16 -4.54
N ARG A 211 -15.63 -18.66 -3.46
CA ARG A 211 -14.38 -19.18 -2.91
C ARG A 211 -14.51 -20.62 -2.46
N ALA A 212 -15.63 -21.00 -1.84
CA ALA A 212 -15.87 -22.39 -1.45
C ALA A 212 -15.95 -23.33 -2.67
N ARG A 213 -16.47 -22.84 -3.80
CA ARG A 213 -16.60 -23.63 -5.04
C ARG A 213 -15.32 -23.70 -5.87
N THR A 214 -14.57 -22.60 -5.98
CA THR A 214 -13.43 -22.50 -6.92
C THR A 214 -12.07 -22.53 -6.22
N GLY A 215 -12.03 -22.30 -4.91
CA GLY A 215 -10.79 -22.10 -4.15
C GLY A 215 -10.10 -20.75 -4.43
N GLN A 216 -10.66 -19.90 -5.30
CA GLN A 216 -10.08 -18.62 -5.67
C GLN A 216 -10.42 -17.54 -4.64
N TRP A 217 -9.48 -16.65 -4.40
CA TRP A 217 -9.66 -15.46 -3.56
C TRP A 217 -10.06 -14.24 -4.39
N TRP A 218 -9.67 -14.24 -5.66
CA TRP A 218 -9.88 -13.13 -6.58
C TRP A 218 -10.64 -13.60 -7.81
N ARG A 219 -11.46 -12.69 -8.33
CA ARG A 219 -11.90 -12.71 -9.72
C ARG A 219 -11.25 -11.53 -10.44
N ARG A 220 -10.96 -11.70 -11.73
CA ARG A 220 -10.44 -10.62 -12.58
C ARG A 220 -11.19 -10.55 -13.89
N ASP A 221 -11.44 -9.33 -14.33
CA ASP A 221 -12.04 -9.03 -15.62
C ASP A 221 -11.01 -8.30 -16.49
N ALA A 222 -10.87 -8.69 -17.75
CA ALA A 222 -9.91 -8.04 -18.66
C ALA A 222 -10.47 -6.71 -19.14
N GLU A 223 -9.76 -5.62 -18.86
CA GLU A 223 -10.17 -4.26 -19.28
C GLU A 223 -9.50 -3.89 -20.61
N GLY A 224 -8.28 -4.35 -20.86
CA GLY A 224 -7.60 -4.12 -22.13
C GLY A 224 -6.08 -4.26 -22.07
N LEU A 225 -5.42 -3.62 -23.02
CA LEU A 225 -3.97 -3.50 -23.08
C LEU A 225 -3.56 -2.23 -22.34
N TYR A 226 -2.64 -2.36 -21.38
CA TYR A 226 -2.04 -1.21 -20.71
C TYR A 226 -0.84 -0.69 -21.51
N PHE A 227 0.02 -1.61 -21.98
CA PHE A 227 1.19 -1.28 -22.78
C PHE A 227 1.36 -2.31 -23.90
N PRO A 228 1.66 -1.86 -25.14
CA PRO A 228 1.79 -2.76 -26.29
C PRO A 228 2.93 -3.76 -26.11
N ALA A 229 2.89 -4.82 -26.91
CA ALA A 229 4.00 -5.76 -26.95
C ALA A 229 5.25 -5.06 -27.51
N VAL A 230 6.31 -5.06 -26.73
CA VAL A 230 7.64 -4.59 -27.12
C VAL A 230 8.62 -5.74 -27.03
N GLY A 231 9.56 -5.76 -27.96
CA GLY A 231 10.60 -6.78 -28.01
C GLY A 231 11.96 -6.14 -28.06
N ARG A 232 12.97 -7.01 -27.95
CA ARG A 232 14.35 -6.67 -28.29
C ARG A 232 14.52 -6.43 -29.79
#